data_AF-A0A948BTR9-F1
#
_entry.id   AF-A0A948BTR9-F1
#
_cell.length_a   1.000
_cell.length_b   1.000
_cell.length_c   1.000
_cell.angle_alpha   90.00
_cell.angle_beta   90.00
_cell.angle_gamma   90.00
#
_symmetry.space_group_name_H-M   'P 1'
#
loop_
_entity.id
_entity.type
_entity.pdbx_description
1 polymer ?
#
loop_
_entity_poly.entity_id
_entity_poly.type
_entity_poly.pdbx_seq_one_letter_code
_entity_poly.pdbx_strand_id
1 'polypeptide(L)'
;MNNATPVLPFESLPFLTLSLVVAAFLVLVLIGCQPREVSSEDAAATTLAAENCADAEAGQPAAIAGCGPENAPSQQGTTRLVFDYDCRLKDGALAATTREDTVKDPSIRKASIFLPLRSYQPVIAGDSDNTEKPPLYLQTFEEKIAHYINEMITTLPTGRPTALELQADVPPDIPTEERYLQMARQFKQPRKILLKQDYFKDRYHTDPARGMELDQETDFPGRVLEVTDEAITILYTVKAGATIATQFGPGQVREEGEEFIVSLNVAKGELVRTGPLLGQVIKTDEQTFTIDFGLPFGGETLYCEVTPRAVSGEELEILARNRKPSHETSAESASSAIIWQKDLDSAMAEAGKEKKPLVLVLYADWCQWCDKLFGQVLPDARIRNIQERYVWLKINSDQEKEIYDRFEQKGYPNIILFDESGRQQKKIEGFLDSVALENELLKLVRDKNRS
;
A
#
# COMPACT_ATOMS: atom_id res chain seq x y z
N MET A 1 -34.35 53.71 19.29
CA MET A 1 -35.79 53.42 19.09
C MET A 1 -35.87 51.91 18.86
N ASN A 2 -35.96 51.08 19.91
CA ASN A 2 -37.12 50.88 20.81
C ASN A 2 -38.21 50.11 20.04
N ASN A 3 -38.66 48.90 20.41
CA ASN A 3 -38.50 48.06 21.62
C ASN A 3 -38.29 46.59 21.17
N ALA A 4 -37.60 45.66 21.87
CA ALA A 4 -37.74 45.23 23.27
C ALA A 4 -39.14 44.60 23.54
N THR A 5 -39.23 43.28 23.77
CA THR A 5 -39.33 42.59 25.09
C THR A 5 -40.75 41.98 25.30
N PRO A 6 -41.02 41.05 26.25
CA PRO A 6 -40.22 39.87 26.67
C PRO A 6 -41.04 38.62 27.19
N VAL A 7 -40.36 37.53 27.64
CA VAL A 7 -40.51 36.84 28.99
C VAL A 7 -41.83 36.09 29.37
N LEU A 8 -41.91 34.98 30.14
CA LEU A 8 -40.98 34.03 30.83
C LEU A 8 -41.56 32.56 30.77
N PRO A 9 -41.60 31.68 31.82
CA PRO A 9 -40.89 30.39 31.73
C PRO A 9 -41.79 29.19 32.08
N PHE A 10 -41.19 28.02 32.40
CA PHE A 10 -41.83 27.05 33.29
C PHE A 10 -40.88 26.67 34.44
N GLU A 11 -41.48 26.43 35.61
CA GLU A 11 -40.80 26.44 36.90
C GLU A 11 -40.09 25.12 37.25
N SER A 12 -39.28 25.20 38.30
CA SER A 12 -38.41 24.19 38.85
C SER A 12 -38.99 23.50 40.10
N LEU A 13 -38.24 22.50 40.63
CA LEU A 13 -38.30 21.95 42.00
C LEU A 13 -39.34 20.82 42.30
N PRO A 14 -39.11 19.95 43.31
CA PRO A 14 -37.79 19.44 43.76
C PRO A 14 -37.77 17.99 44.33
N PHE A 15 -36.57 17.59 44.80
CA PHE A 15 -36.26 16.72 45.96
C PHE A 15 -37.06 15.44 46.22
N LEU A 16 -36.35 14.31 46.23
CA LEU A 16 -36.38 13.40 47.39
C LEU A 16 -35.08 12.60 47.54
N THR A 17 -34.38 12.84 48.64
CA THR A 17 -33.22 12.08 49.11
C THR A 17 -33.66 11.00 50.11
N LEU A 18 -33.10 9.78 50.06
CA LEU A 18 -32.62 9.12 51.29
C LEU A 18 -31.65 7.94 51.08
N SER A 19 -30.60 7.97 51.90
CA SER A 19 -29.69 6.95 52.45
C SER A 19 -29.86 5.45 52.08
N LEU A 20 -28.80 4.68 51.74
CA LEU A 20 -27.57 4.26 52.49
C LEU A 20 -27.76 2.89 53.21
N VAL A 21 -26.65 2.25 53.61
CA VAL A 21 -26.49 1.00 54.43
C VAL A 21 -26.43 -0.31 53.62
N VAL A 22 -25.48 -1.26 53.81
CA VAL A 22 -24.08 -1.26 54.33
C VAL A 22 -23.42 -2.64 54.08
N ALA A 23 -22.12 -2.77 54.43
CA ALA A 23 -21.36 -3.99 54.74
C ALA A 23 -20.60 -4.72 53.62
N ALA A 24 -19.27 -4.71 53.78
CA ALA A 24 -18.35 -5.69 53.22
C ALA A 24 -18.34 -6.98 54.08
N PHE A 25 -17.84 -8.08 53.52
CA PHE A 25 -17.20 -9.14 54.31
C PHE A 25 -15.95 -9.70 53.63
N LEU A 26 -15.00 -10.07 54.48
CA LEU A 26 -13.63 -10.52 54.20
C LEU A 26 -13.58 -12.04 53.92
N VAL A 27 -12.53 -12.55 53.26
CA VAL A 27 -11.63 -13.64 53.77
C VAL A 27 -10.62 -14.09 52.70
N LEU A 28 -9.40 -14.39 53.16
CA LEU A 28 -8.26 -14.93 52.40
C LEU A 28 -8.46 -16.42 52.00
N VAL A 29 -7.84 -16.83 50.89
CA VAL A 29 -7.08 -18.10 50.84
C VAL A 29 -5.75 -17.86 50.10
N LEU A 30 -4.65 -18.17 50.78
CA LEU A 30 -3.30 -18.34 50.20
C LEU A 30 -3.06 -19.83 49.92
N ILE A 31 -2.35 -20.13 48.81
CA ILE A 31 -1.47 -21.29 48.49
C ILE A 31 -1.22 -21.14 46.96
N GLY A 32 -0.01 -21.16 46.39
CA GLY A 32 1.32 -21.40 46.95
C GLY A 32 2.05 -22.51 46.19
N CYS A 33 2.80 -22.17 45.13
CA CYS A 33 3.95 -22.94 44.62
C CYS A 33 4.71 -22.19 43.50
N GLN A 34 5.93 -21.76 43.79
CA GLN A 34 7.01 -21.65 42.79
C GLN A 34 7.91 -22.89 42.91
N PRO A 35 8.49 -23.33 41.78
CA PRO A 35 9.96 -23.42 41.69
C PRO A 35 10.46 -22.98 40.30
N ARG A 36 11.75 -22.74 40.02
CA ARG A 36 12.98 -22.49 40.80
C ARG A 36 14.07 -22.18 39.76
N GLU A 37 14.84 -21.11 39.91
CA GLU A 37 15.96 -20.83 39.01
C GLU A 37 17.05 -21.91 39.12
N VAL A 38 17.67 -22.26 37.99
CA VAL A 38 18.91 -23.05 37.93
C VAL A 38 19.85 -22.34 36.94
N SER A 39 21.09 -22.16 37.35
CA SER A 39 22.12 -21.38 36.68
C SER A 39 22.78 -22.11 35.49
N SER A 40 23.39 -21.31 34.62
CA SER A 40 24.22 -21.71 33.49
C SER A 40 25.67 -22.06 33.87
N GLU A 41 26.14 -23.23 33.45
CA GLU A 41 27.53 -23.74 33.28
C GLU A 41 27.33 -25.17 32.73
N ASP A 42 27.99 -25.72 31.70
CA ASP A 42 29.20 -25.37 30.94
C ASP A 42 29.03 -25.61 29.41
N ALA A 43 30.01 -25.15 28.62
CA ALA A 43 30.05 -25.31 27.15
C ALA A 43 31.21 -26.20 26.65
N ALA A 44 31.09 -26.73 25.42
CA ALA A 44 32.12 -27.42 24.61
C ALA A 44 32.64 -28.79 25.18
N ALA A 45 33.09 -29.80 24.42
CA ALA A 45 33.03 -30.19 22.99
C ALA A 45 33.31 -31.73 22.92
N THR A 46 33.50 -32.49 21.82
CA THR A 46 33.78 -32.20 20.39
C THR A 46 33.34 -33.40 19.49
N THR A 47 33.43 -33.24 18.18
CA THR A 47 33.50 -34.23 17.07
C THR A 47 33.85 -35.70 17.37
N LEU A 48 33.21 -36.63 16.62
CA LEU A 48 33.70 -37.87 15.94
C LEU A 48 32.45 -38.72 15.59
N ALA A 49 32.34 -39.52 14.52
CA ALA A 49 32.94 -39.54 13.19
C ALA A 49 32.00 -40.41 12.30
N ALA A 50 32.02 -40.22 10.98
CA ALA A 50 31.47 -41.24 10.07
C ALA A 50 32.52 -42.33 9.85
N GLU A 51 32.11 -43.60 9.72
CA GLU A 51 32.37 -44.43 8.52
C GLU A 51 32.04 -45.93 8.70
N ASN A 52 31.45 -46.48 7.63
CA ASN A 52 31.62 -47.82 7.07
C ASN A 52 31.23 -49.08 7.88
N CYS A 53 30.14 -49.71 7.45
CA CYS A 53 29.95 -51.15 7.54
C CYS A 53 30.73 -51.86 6.43
N ALA A 54 31.41 -52.96 6.74
CA ALA A 54 31.94 -53.90 5.78
C ALA A 54 31.86 -55.34 6.31
N ASP A 55 31.77 -56.27 5.36
CA ASP A 55 32.01 -57.71 5.43
C ASP A 55 31.04 -58.62 6.21
N ALA A 56 30.51 -59.59 5.47
CA ALA A 56 29.77 -60.75 5.95
C ALA A 56 30.33 -62.01 5.29
N GLU A 57 30.47 -63.10 6.06
CA GLU A 57 30.68 -64.45 5.53
C GLU A 57 29.77 -65.48 6.22
N ALA A 58 29.58 -66.63 5.57
CA ALA A 58 28.34 -67.41 5.63
C ALA A 58 28.40 -68.70 6.49
N GLY A 59 27.23 -69.19 6.95
CA GLY A 59 27.17 -70.37 7.83
C GLY A 59 25.86 -71.15 8.04
N GLN A 60 24.74 -70.84 7.35
CA GLN A 60 23.44 -71.59 7.38
C GLN A 60 22.70 -71.71 8.75
N PRO A 61 21.39 -72.03 8.78
CA PRO A 61 20.31 -71.40 8.02
C PRO A 61 19.10 -71.00 8.89
N ALA A 62 18.11 -70.37 8.24
CA ALA A 62 16.71 -70.15 8.65
C ALA A 62 16.32 -68.80 9.30
N ALA A 63 15.30 -68.21 8.67
CA ALA A 63 14.33 -67.23 9.15
C ALA A 63 14.64 -65.71 9.02
N ILE A 64 13.76 -65.05 8.25
CA ILE A 64 13.38 -63.62 8.26
C ILE A 64 14.42 -62.55 7.85
N ALA A 65 14.51 -62.29 6.53
CA ALA A 65 14.56 -60.94 5.96
C ALA A 65 14.23 -61.01 4.45
N GLY A 66 13.40 -60.10 3.94
CA GLY A 66 13.00 -60.11 2.52
C GLY A 66 13.98 -59.36 1.62
N CYS A 67 14.27 -59.91 0.45
CA CYS A 67 14.81 -59.16 -0.69
C CYS A 67 13.65 -58.74 -1.62
N GLY A 68 13.76 -57.57 -2.25
CA GLY A 68 12.73 -56.96 -3.11
C GLY A 68 12.65 -57.59 -4.52
N PRO A 69 12.31 -56.83 -5.60
CA PRO A 69 12.43 -55.36 -5.76
C PRO A 69 11.13 -54.65 -6.24
N GLU A 70 11.14 -53.31 -6.29
CA GLU A 70 10.98 -52.52 -7.53
C GLU A 70 10.78 -51.01 -7.23
N ASN A 71 11.17 -50.19 -8.21
CA ASN A 71 11.21 -48.73 -8.13
C ASN A 71 9.81 -48.12 -7.98
N ALA A 72 9.48 -47.63 -6.78
CA ALA A 72 8.52 -46.54 -6.65
C ALA A 72 9.29 -45.21 -6.73
N PRO A 73 9.03 -44.32 -7.72
CA PRO A 73 9.56 -42.97 -7.65
C PRO A 73 8.93 -42.29 -6.44
N SER A 74 9.74 -41.86 -5.48
CA SER A 74 9.31 -41.11 -4.31
C SER A 74 8.97 -39.66 -4.67
N GLN A 75 8.01 -39.49 -5.58
CA GLN A 75 7.26 -38.25 -5.79
C GLN A 75 6.26 -38.10 -4.64
N GLN A 76 6.77 -37.84 -3.43
CA GLN A 76 5.95 -37.19 -2.41
C GLN A 76 5.71 -35.76 -2.88
N GLY A 77 4.72 -35.59 -3.75
CA GLY A 77 4.32 -34.29 -4.27
C GLY A 77 3.93 -33.39 -3.10
N THR A 78 4.74 -32.37 -2.86
CA THR A 78 4.62 -31.45 -1.73
C THR A 78 3.29 -30.72 -1.82
N THR A 79 2.26 -31.29 -1.20
CA THR A 79 0.90 -30.73 -1.22
C THR A 79 0.92 -29.42 -0.44
N ARG A 80 0.61 -28.32 -1.12
CA ARG A 80 0.50 -27.00 -0.47
C ARG A 80 -0.96 -26.64 -0.27
N LEU A 81 -1.22 -25.80 0.72
CA LEU A 81 -2.50 -25.13 0.86
C LEU A 81 -2.48 -23.84 0.04
N VAL A 82 -3.60 -23.54 -0.59
CA VAL A 82 -3.94 -22.21 -1.11
C VAL A 82 -5.30 -21.81 -0.55
N PHE A 83 -5.66 -20.54 -0.59
CA PHE A 83 -6.99 -20.11 -0.21
C PHE A 83 -7.51 -18.96 -1.07
N ASP A 84 -8.80 -19.02 -1.38
CA ASP A 84 -9.55 -17.86 -1.83
C ASP A 84 -10.24 -17.18 -0.66
N TYR A 85 -10.51 -15.89 -0.80
CA TYR A 85 -11.36 -15.16 0.16
C TYR A 85 -12.25 -14.10 -0.51
N ASP A 86 -13.41 -13.86 0.11
CA ASP A 86 -14.27 -12.69 -0.09
C ASP A 86 -14.43 -11.96 1.25
N CYS A 87 -13.85 -10.77 1.39
CA CYS A 87 -13.92 -9.96 2.61
C CYS A 87 -14.85 -8.77 2.45
N ARG A 88 -15.73 -8.54 3.43
CA ARG A 88 -16.76 -7.50 3.42
C ARG A 88 -16.66 -6.59 4.65
N LEU A 89 -17.07 -5.34 4.48
CA LEU A 89 -17.34 -4.43 5.60
C LEU A 89 -18.66 -4.80 6.29
N LYS A 90 -18.90 -4.23 7.47
CA LYS A 90 -20.12 -4.43 8.29
C LYS A 90 -21.43 -4.14 7.56
N ASP A 91 -21.40 -3.28 6.54
CA ASP A 91 -22.55 -2.93 5.69
C ASP A 91 -22.78 -3.93 4.53
N GLY A 92 -22.00 -5.01 4.47
CA GLY A 92 -22.04 -6.05 3.44
C GLY A 92 -21.28 -5.72 2.15
N ALA A 93 -20.72 -4.52 2.01
CA ALA A 93 -19.96 -4.12 0.83
C ALA A 93 -18.67 -4.94 0.69
N LEU A 94 -18.36 -5.40 -0.52
CA LEU A 94 -17.13 -6.12 -0.81
C LEU A 94 -15.92 -5.19 -0.66
N ALA A 95 -15.03 -5.50 0.28
CA ALA A 95 -13.82 -4.75 0.57
C ALA A 95 -12.61 -5.26 -0.23
N ALA A 96 -12.44 -6.58 -0.31
CA ALA A 96 -11.38 -7.25 -1.07
C ALA A 96 -11.78 -8.68 -1.44
N THR A 97 -11.20 -9.23 -2.50
CA THR A 97 -11.40 -10.62 -2.92
C THR A 97 -10.27 -11.14 -3.81
N THR A 98 -10.02 -12.45 -3.77
CA THR A 98 -9.19 -13.17 -4.76
C THR A 98 -10.00 -13.68 -5.97
N ARG A 99 -11.33 -13.65 -5.90
CA ARG A 99 -12.27 -14.26 -6.85
C ARG A 99 -12.68 -13.30 -7.95
N GLU A 100 -12.39 -13.66 -9.21
CA GLU A 100 -12.76 -12.82 -10.36
C GLU A 100 -14.28 -12.81 -10.61
N ASP A 101 -14.96 -13.92 -10.32
CA ASP A 101 -16.40 -14.09 -10.44
C ASP A 101 -17.18 -13.21 -9.45
N THR A 102 -16.74 -13.13 -8.18
CA THR A 102 -17.28 -12.17 -7.19
C THR A 102 -17.18 -10.72 -7.68
N VAL A 103 -16.12 -10.36 -8.40
CA VAL A 103 -15.95 -9.00 -8.94
C VAL A 103 -16.84 -8.75 -10.16
N LYS A 104 -17.03 -9.77 -11.00
CA LYS A 104 -17.87 -9.71 -12.21
C LYS A 104 -19.37 -9.72 -11.93
N ASP A 105 -19.81 -10.20 -10.76
CA ASP A 105 -21.21 -10.17 -10.35
C ASP A 105 -21.71 -8.71 -10.15
N PRO A 106 -22.70 -8.23 -10.94
CA PRO A 106 -23.21 -6.87 -10.82
C PRO A 106 -24.12 -6.65 -9.60
N SER A 107 -24.59 -7.73 -8.94
CA SER A 107 -25.36 -7.65 -7.70
C SER A 107 -24.49 -7.33 -6.47
N ILE A 108 -23.17 -7.56 -6.56
CA ILE A 108 -22.25 -7.35 -5.46
C ILE A 108 -21.80 -5.90 -5.42
N ARG A 109 -22.38 -5.15 -4.47
CA ARG A 109 -21.94 -3.79 -4.11
C ARG A 109 -20.51 -3.83 -3.58
N LYS A 110 -19.63 -3.08 -4.24
CA LYS A 110 -18.22 -2.88 -3.86
C LYS A 110 -18.13 -1.71 -2.88
N ALA A 111 -17.22 -1.79 -1.91
CA ALA A 111 -16.94 -0.71 -0.96
C ALA A 111 -16.17 0.43 -1.66
N SER A 112 -16.17 1.64 -1.09
CA SER A 112 -15.34 2.76 -1.57
C SER A 112 -13.83 2.45 -1.53
N ILE A 113 -13.42 1.57 -0.62
CA ILE A 113 -12.03 1.11 -0.43
C ILE A 113 -11.61 -0.04 -1.37
N PHE A 114 -12.55 -0.58 -2.16
CA PHE A 114 -12.32 -1.74 -3.02
C PHE A 114 -11.39 -1.37 -4.17
N LEU A 115 -10.27 -2.10 -4.30
CA LEU A 115 -9.33 -1.94 -5.40
C LEU A 115 -9.27 -3.24 -6.23
N PRO A 116 -9.53 -3.20 -7.55
CA PRO A 116 -9.37 -4.37 -8.40
C PRO A 116 -7.93 -4.90 -8.43
N LEU A 117 -7.77 -6.23 -8.38
CA LEU A 117 -6.47 -6.88 -8.50
C LEU A 117 -5.99 -6.92 -9.95
N ARG A 118 -4.67 -6.89 -10.15
CA ARG A 118 -4.04 -7.09 -11.49
C ARG A 118 -4.22 -8.52 -12.02
N SER A 119 -4.38 -9.49 -11.12
CA SER A 119 -4.64 -10.90 -11.39
C SER A 119 -5.42 -11.47 -10.21
N TYR A 120 -6.50 -12.19 -10.49
CA TYR A 120 -7.38 -12.81 -9.50
C TYR A 120 -6.99 -14.27 -9.36
N GLN A 121 -6.34 -14.61 -8.24
CA GLN A 121 -5.80 -15.94 -7.96
C GLN A 121 -5.83 -16.23 -6.46
N PRO A 122 -5.97 -17.51 -6.05
CA PRO A 122 -5.90 -17.88 -4.65
C PRO A 122 -4.52 -17.57 -4.07
N VAL A 123 -4.48 -17.14 -2.81
CA VAL A 123 -3.25 -16.90 -2.07
C VAL A 123 -2.60 -18.25 -1.73
N ILE A 124 -1.30 -18.37 -1.99
CA ILE A 124 -0.53 -19.54 -1.57
C ILE A 124 -0.27 -19.44 -0.06
N ALA A 125 -0.66 -20.47 0.70
CA ALA A 125 -0.55 -20.46 2.15
C ALA A 125 0.89 -20.71 2.60
N GLY A 126 1.34 -19.96 3.61
CA GLY A 126 2.73 -19.97 4.06
C GLY A 126 3.71 -19.44 3.02
N ASP A 127 3.23 -18.75 1.98
CA ASP A 127 4.09 -18.11 0.97
C ASP A 127 4.69 -16.81 1.52
N SER A 128 5.72 -16.98 2.35
CA SER A 128 6.87 -16.09 2.27
C SER A 128 7.55 -16.34 0.92
N ASP A 129 7.01 -15.68 -0.13
CA ASP A 129 7.79 -15.35 -1.32
C ASP A 129 9.16 -14.87 -0.82
N ASN A 130 10.27 -15.46 -1.29
CA ASN A 130 11.55 -15.50 -0.55
C ASN A 130 12.27 -14.13 -0.44
N THR A 131 11.57 -13.08 -0.85
CA THR A 131 11.76 -11.68 -0.50
C THR A 131 11.39 -11.40 0.95
N GLU A 132 12.24 -10.66 1.65
CA GLU A 132 11.90 -10.05 2.94
C GLU A 132 10.70 -9.09 2.76
N LYS A 133 9.52 -9.50 3.21
CA LYS A 133 8.30 -8.68 3.13
C LYS A 133 8.50 -7.43 4.01
N PRO A 134 8.05 -6.24 3.57
CA PRO A 134 8.14 -5.05 4.41
C PRO A 134 7.33 -5.25 5.70
N PRO A 135 7.62 -4.48 6.77
CA PRO A 135 6.85 -4.50 8.01
C PRO A 135 5.34 -4.48 7.75
N LEU A 136 4.56 -5.25 8.51
CA LEU A 136 3.14 -5.50 8.23
C LEU A 136 2.33 -4.21 8.03
N TYR A 137 2.68 -3.14 8.73
CA TYR A 137 2.00 -1.84 8.61
C TYR A 137 2.20 -1.16 7.25
N LEU A 138 3.31 -1.41 6.53
CA LEU A 138 3.57 -0.93 5.16
C LEU A 138 3.01 -1.84 4.05
N GLN A 139 2.58 -3.06 4.39
CA GLN A 139 1.96 -3.96 3.42
C GLN A 139 0.60 -3.43 2.95
N THR A 140 0.21 -3.82 1.74
CA THR A 140 -1.10 -3.46 1.16
C THR A 140 -2.26 -3.97 2.03
N PHE A 141 -3.44 -3.39 1.85
CA PHE A 141 -4.65 -3.87 2.52
C PHE A 141 -4.91 -5.37 2.26
N GLU A 142 -4.71 -5.82 1.02
CA GLU A 142 -4.93 -7.21 0.61
C GLU A 142 -3.85 -8.18 1.13
N GLU A 143 -2.59 -7.73 1.25
CA GLU A 143 -1.52 -8.49 1.90
C GLU A 143 -1.73 -8.60 3.42
N LYS A 144 -2.23 -7.55 4.08
CA LYS A 144 -2.64 -7.60 5.50
C LYS A 144 -3.74 -8.64 5.72
N ILE A 145 -4.77 -8.67 4.87
CA ILE A 145 -5.82 -9.71 4.91
C ILE A 145 -5.20 -11.11 4.75
N ALA A 146 -4.36 -11.29 3.74
CA ALA A 146 -3.68 -12.56 3.49
C ALA A 146 -2.77 -12.99 4.65
N HIS A 147 -2.12 -12.05 5.35
CA HIS A 147 -1.30 -12.31 6.53
C HIS A 147 -2.13 -12.90 7.68
N TYR A 148 -3.20 -12.21 8.10
CA TYR A 148 -4.03 -12.69 9.22
C TYR A 148 -4.77 -14.00 8.90
N ILE A 149 -5.19 -14.22 7.64
CA ILE A 149 -5.74 -15.52 7.23
C ILE A 149 -4.66 -16.61 7.31
N ASN A 150 -3.41 -16.32 6.92
CA ASN A 150 -2.30 -17.28 7.00
C ASN A 150 -1.97 -17.72 8.44
N GLU A 151 -2.14 -16.85 9.44
CA GLU A 151 -1.90 -17.24 10.84
C GLU A 151 -2.86 -18.33 11.34
N MET A 152 -4.07 -18.38 10.78
CA MET A 152 -5.10 -19.36 11.15
C MET A 152 -5.37 -20.45 10.11
N ILE A 153 -4.77 -20.38 8.92
CA ILE A 153 -5.11 -21.23 7.75
C ILE A 153 -5.05 -22.74 8.01
N THR A 154 -4.12 -23.18 8.86
CA THR A 154 -3.93 -24.60 9.24
C THR A 154 -5.03 -25.14 10.15
N THR A 155 -5.81 -24.26 10.77
CA THR A 155 -6.97 -24.61 11.61
C THR A 155 -8.27 -24.70 10.81
N LEU A 156 -8.29 -24.18 9.58
CA LEU A 156 -9.49 -24.08 8.76
C LEU A 156 -9.73 -25.39 7.98
N PRO A 157 -11.01 -25.81 7.81
CA PRO A 157 -11.33 -26.98 7.02
C PRO A 157 -11.06 -26.75 5.53
N THR A 158 -10.44 -27.72 4.87
CA THR A 158 -10.20 -27.67 3.42
C THR A 158 -11.45 -28.02 2.62
N GLY A 159 -11.54 -27.46 1.41
CA GLY A 159 -12.58 -27.77 0.41
C GLY A 159 -13.95 -27.17 0.66
N ARG A 160 -14.14 -26.36 1.72
CA ARG A 160 -15.40 -25.67 2.01
C ARG A 160 -15.18 -24.24 2.50
N PRO A 161 -16.12 -23.31 2.24
CA PRO A 161 -16.03 -21.97 2.79
C PRO A 161 -16.16 -21.96 4.32
N THR A 162 -15.42 -21.05 4.96
CA THR A 162 -15.43 -20.80 6.40
C THR A 162 -15.57 -19.29 6.63
N ALA A 163 -16.57 -18.89 7.41
CA ALA A 163 -16.74 -17.50 7.82
C ALA A 163 -15.75 -17.15 8.95
N LEU A 164 -15.09 -16.01 8.81
CA LEU A 164 -14.11 -15.45 9.75
C LEU A 164 -14.42 -13.97 9.99
N GLU A 165 -14.18 -13.51 11.21
CA GLU A 165 -14.14 -12.09 11.54
C GLU A 165 -12.67 -11.71 11.74
N LEU A 166 -12.13 -10.88 10.85
CA LEU A 166 -10.76 -10.39 10.95
C LEU A 166 -10.78 -9.01 11.61
N GLN A 167 -10.15 -8.94 12.78
CA GLN A 167 -9.82 -7.73 13.51
C GLN A 167 -8.41 -7.93 14.07
N ALA A 168 -7.62 -6.86 14.16
CA ALA A 168 -6.30 -6.91 14.77
C ALA A 168 -5.96 -5.61 15.49
N ASP A 169 -5.15 -5.74 16.53
CA ASP A 169 -4.61 -4.61 17.28
C ASP A 169 -3.50 -3.90 16.50
N VAL A 170 -3.27 -2.63 16.84
CA VAL A 170 -2.21 -1.82 16.23
C VAL A 170 -0.83 -2.41 16.58
N PRO A 171 0.03 -2.69 15.59
CA PRO A 171 1.40 -3.12 15.86
C PRO A 171 2.14 -2.14 16.79
N PRO A 172 2.93 -2.63 17.77
CA PRO A 172 3.52 -1.78 18.80
C PRO A 172 4.59 -0.81 18.26
N ASP A 173 5.34 -1.21 17.24
CA ASP A 173 6.59 -0.56 16.81
C ASP A 173 6.46 0.20 15.47
N ILE A 174 5.33 0.90 15.24
CA ILE A 174 5.16 1.73 14.04
C ILE A 174 5.74 3.14 14.28
N PRO A 175 6.68 3.63 13.45
CA PRO A 175 7.17 5.01 13.52
C PRO A 175 6.03 6.01 13.38
N THR A 176 6.07 7.11 14.14
CA THR A 176 4.94 8.06 14.22
C THR A 176 4.70 8.76 12.88
N GLU A 177 5.79 9.08 12.19
CA GLU A 177 5.89 9.68 10.87
C GLU A 177 5.44 8.75 9.72
N GLU A 178 5.49 7.42 9.92
CA GLU A 178 4.97 6.43 8.97
C GLU A 178 3.51 6.07 9.27
N ARG A 179 3.07 6.28 10.52
CA ARG A 179 1.72 5.98 10.99
C ARG A 179 0.70 7.06 10.62
N TYR A 180 1.03 8.33 10.82
CA TYR A 180 0.06 9.43 10.71
C TYR A 180 0.35 10.35 9.53
N LEU A 181 -0.68 10.57 8.70
CA LEU A 181 -0.62 11.58 7.63
C LEU A 181 -1.58 12.72 7.95
N GLN A 182 -1.05 13.93 8.12
CA GLN A 182 -1.86 15.15 8.20
C GLN A 182 -2.01 15.76 6.80
N MET A 183 -3.25 16.08 6.42
CA MET A 183 -3.57 16.63 5.11
C MET A 183 -4.41 17.91 5.23
N ALA A 184 -4.26 18.82 4.27
CA ALA A 184 -5.10 20.00 4.17
C ALA A 184 -6.54 19.63 3.77
N ARG A 185 -7.53 20.30 4.35
CA ARG A 185 -8.95 20.17 3.97
C ARG A 185 -9.29 20.92 2.69
N GLN A 186 -8.35 21.62 2.08
CA GLN A 186 -8.54 22.29 0.80
C GLN A 186 -7.33 22.04 -0.09
N PHE A 187 -7.58 21.81 -1.38
CA PHE A 187 -6.52 21.79 -2.40
C PHE A 187 -6.88 22.70 -3.57
N LYS A 188 -5.84 23.10 -4.32
CA LYS A 188 -5.94 23.96 -5.50
C LYS A 188 -5.83 23.10 -6.75
N GLN A 189 -6.77 23.25 -7.67
CA GLN A 189 -6.73 22.61 -8.98
C GLN A 189 -6.69 23.70 -10.07
N PRO A 190 -5.62 23.82 -10.87
CA PRO A 190 -5.57 24.77 -11.97
C PRO A 190 -6.74 24.57 -12.94
N ARG A 191 -7.39 25.67 -13.37
CA ARG A 191 -8.48 25.59 -14.36
C ARG A 191 -7.98 25.15 -15.73
N LYS A 192 -6.72 25.46 -16.05
CA LYS A 192 -6.05 25.08 -17.30
C LYS A 192 -4.81 24.24 -16.95
N ILE A 193 -4.55 23.22 -17.76
CA ILE A 193 -3.28 22.48 -17.73
C ILE A 193 -2.70 22.40 -19.15
N LEU A 194 -1.37 22.33 -19.24
CA LEU A 194 -0.66 21.98 -20.47
C LEU A 194 -0.28 20.49 -20.43
N LEU A 195 -0.57 19.78 -21.51
CA LEU A 195 -0.06 18.43 -21.79
C LEU A 195 0.78 18.44 -23.06
N LYS A 196 1.74 17.52 -23.17
CA LYS A 196 2.46 17.26 -24.42
C LYS A 196 1.64 16.37 -25.36
N GLN A 197 1.96 16.40 -26.65
CA GLN A 197 1.24 15.63 -27.67
C GLN A 197 1.36 14.11 -27.49
N ASP A 198 2.56 13.63 -27.11
CA ASP A 198 2.81 12.22 -26.80
C ASP A 198 1.95 11.76 -25.60
N TYR A 199 2.04 12.46 -24.48
CA TYR A 199 1.27 12.15 -23.27
C TYR A 199 -0.25 12.17 -23.50
N PHE A 200 -0.75 13.10 -24.31
CA PHE A 200 -2.17 13.15 -24.67
C PHE A 200 -2.59 11.90 -25.46
N LYS A 201 -1.79 11.52 -26.46
CA LYS A 201 -2.05 10.35 -27.31
C LYS A 201 -1.99 9.04 -26.50
N ASP A 202 -1.05 8.94 -25.56
CA ASP A 202 -0.94 7.79 -24.66
C ASP A 202 -2.12 7.70 -23.68
N ARG A 203 -2.61 8.84 -23.16
CA ARG A 203 -3.74 8.89 -22.21
C ARG A 203 -5.10 8.64 -22.86
N TYR A 204 -5.37 9.29 -24.00
CA TYR A 204 -6.70 9.30 -24.63
C TYR A 204 -6.81 8.41 -25.87
N HIS A 205 -5.70 7.79 -26.32
CA HIS A 205 -5.61 6.92 -27.49
C HIS A 205 -6.15 7.56 -28.79
N THR A 206 -6.14 8.89 -28.86
CA THR A 206 -6.59 9.70 -30.00
C THR A 206 -5.69 10.93 -30.16
N ASP A 207 -5.65 11.47 -31.38
CA ASP A 207 -5.01 12.76 -31.65
C ASP A 207 -5.88 13.92 -31.12
N PRO A 208 -5.28 15.00 -30.61
CA PRO A 208 -5.99 16.13 -30.02
C PRO A 208 -6.69 17.00 -31.08
N ALA A 209 -7.89 17.50 -30.78
CA ALA A 209 -8.59 18.49 -31.60
C ALA A 209 -9.14 19.62 -30.74
N ARG A 210 -8.99 20.88 -31.16
CA ARG A 210 -9.59 22.04 -30.46
C ARG A 210 -11.10 21.85 -30.32
N GLY A 211 -11.60 21.93 -29.09
CA GLY A 211 -13.00 21.72 -28.74
C GLY A 211 -13.35 20.28 -28.36
N MET A 212 -12.44 19.31 -28.49
CA MET A 212 -12.65 17.92 -28.02
C MET A 212 -12.95 17.90 -26.52
N GLU A 213 -14.05 17.26 -26.14
CA GLU A 213 -14.42 17.00 -24.75
C GLU A 213 -13.69 15.76 -24.21
N LEU A 214 -13.28 15.83 -22.95
CA LEU A 214 -12.44 14.84 -22.27
C LEU A 214 -13.03 14.54 -20.89
N ASP A 215 -12.81 13.32 -20.40
CA ASP A 215 -13.09 12.91 -19.02
C ASP A 215 -14.52 13.27 -18.52
N GLN A 216 -15.52 13.25 -19.41
CA GLN A 216 -16.90 13.70 -19.17
C GLN A 216 -17.66 12.89 -18.11
N GLU A 217 -17.23 11.65 -17.86
CA GLU A 217 -17.79 10.77 -16.82
C GLU A 217 -17.08 10.94 -15.46
N THR A 218 -16.11 11.86 -15.36
CA THR A 218 -15.35 12.12 -14.13
C THR A 218 -15.82 13.41 -13.43
N ASP A 219 -15.40 13.58 -12.18
CA ASP A 219 -15.60 14.81 -11.40
C ASP A 219 -14.93 16.07 -11.97
N PHE A 220 -13.93 15.91 -12.85
CA PHE A 220 -13.20 17.00 -13.49
C PHE A 220 -13.27 16.90 -15.02
N PRO A 221 -14.46 17.09 -15.63
CA PRO A 221 -14.61 17.09 -17.08
C PRO A 221 -13.80 18.21 -17.71
N GLY A 222 -13.12 17.92 -18.82
CA GLY A 222 -12.25 18.85 -19.52
C GLY A 222 -12.62 19.05 -20.99
N ARG A 223 -12.02 20.06 -21.60
CA ARG A 223 -12.03 20.26 -23.05
C ARG A 223 -10.69 20.76 -23.55
N VAL A 224 -10.29 20.35 -24.75
CA VAL A 224 -9.13 20.92 -25.44
C VAL A 224 -9.46 22.37 -25.83
N LEU A 225 -8.75 23.32 -25.25
CA LEU A 225 -8.86 24.75 -25.54
C LEU A 225 -7.98 25.13 -26.74
N GLU A 226 -6.79 24.55 -26.82
CA GLU A 226 -5.78 24.86 -27.82
C GLU A 226 -4.86 23.66 -28.09
N VAL A 227 -4.36 23.57 -29.31
CA VAL A 227 -3.37 22.58 -29.76
C VAL A 227 -2.31 23.36 -30.53
N THR A 228 -1.05 23.25 -30.10
CA THR A 228 0.12 23.80 -30.79
C THR A 228 1.15 22.68 -31.00
N ASP A 229 2.19 22.96 -31.76
CA ASP A 229 3.32 22.02 -31.95
C ASP A 229 4.07 21.73 -30.64
N GLU A 230 3.99 22.63 -29.65
CA GLU A 230 4.65 22.49 -28.35
C GLU A 230 3.78 21.79 -27.30
N ALA A 231 2.48 22.11 -27.25
CA ALA A 231 1.59 21.64 -26.18
C ALA A 231 0.09 21.69 -26.55
N ILE A 232 -0.69 20.98 -25.73
CA ILE A 232 -2.16 20.95 -25.76
C ILE A 232 -2.65 21.58 -24.46
N THR A 233 -3.44 22.64 -24.55
CA THR A 233 -4.06 23.26 -23.38
C THR A 233 -5.43 22.63 -23.15
N ILE A 234 -5.62 21.97 -22.00
CA ILE A 234 -6.92 21.51 -21.53
C ILE A 234 -7.48 22.55 -20.55
N LEU A 235 -8.74 22.90 -20.73
CA LEU A 235 -9.54 23.69 -19.80
C LEU A 235 -10.52 22.75 -19.08
N TYR A 236 -10.46 22.69 -17.75
CA TYR A 236 -11.46 22.01 -16.93
C TYR A 236 -12.75 22.82 -16.88
N THR A 237 -13.88 22.11 -16.92
CA THR A 237 -15.24 22.65 -17.11
C THR A 237 -16.19 22.33 -15.95
N VAL A 238 -15.65 21.86 -14.82
CA VAL A 238 -16.41 21.69 -13.58
C VAL A 238 -17.03 23.03 -13.16
N LYS A 239 -18.27 22.99 -12.64
CA LYS A 239 -19.03 24.18 -12.28
C LYS A 239 -18.69 24.63 -10.86
N ALA A 240 -18.52 25.93 -10.64
CA ALA A 240 -18.51 26.49 -9.29
C ALA A 240 -19.78 26.09 -8.52
N GLY A 241 -19.61 25.69 -7.26
CA GLY A 241 -20.68 25.15 -6.41
C GLY A 241 -21.00 23.67 -6.62
N ALA A 242 -20.32 22.98 -7.54
CA ALA A 242 -20.47 21.53 -7.69
C ALA A 242 -19.87 20.78 -6.47
N THR A 243 -20.55 19.72 -6.06
CA THR A 243 -19.98 18.69 -5.18
C THR A 243 -19.39 17.59 -6.06
N ILE A 244 -18.14 17.22 -5.79
CA ILE A 244 -17.40 16.16 -6.47
C ILE A 244 -17.10 15.01 -5.51
N ALA A 245 -16.94 13.80 -6.03
CA ALA A 245 -16.36 12.69 -5.28
C ALA A 245 -14.84 12.85 -5.15
N THR A 246 -14.29 12.45 -4.01
CA THR A 246 -12.83 12.35 -3.80
C THR A 246 -12.53 11.12 -2.94
N GLN A 247 -11.26 10.68 -2.91
CA GLN A 247 -10.79 9.59 -2.03
C GLN A 247 -10.88 9.92 -0.52
N PHE A 248 -11.24 11.16 -0.16
CA PHE A 248 -11.42 11.64 1.21
C PHE A 248 -12.89 11.97 1.54
N GLY A 249 -13.84 11.50 0.71
CA GLY A 249 -15.25 11.88 0.77
C GLY A 249 -15.58 13.04 -0.19
N PRO A 250 -16.79 13.64 -0.07
CA PRO A 250 -17.23 14.67 -1.02
C PRO A 250 -16.46 15.99 -0.86
N GLY A 251 -16.04 16.59 -1.98
CA GLY A 251 -15.40 17.90 -2.06
C GLY A 251 -16.32 18.96 -2.66
N GLN A 252 -16.29 20.19 -2.15
CA GLN A 252 -17.04 21.33 -2.70
C GLN A 252 -16.13 22.22 -3.54
N VAL A 253 -16.51 22.46 -4.79
CA VAL A 253 -15.72 23.25 -5.75
C VAL A 253 -16.11 24.73 -5.71
N ARG A 254 -15.13 25.61 -5.58
CA ARG A 254 -15.28 27.07 -5.73
C ARG A 254 -14.27 27.59 -6.75
N GLU A 255 -14.66 28.54 -7.60
CA GLU A 255 -13.72 29.24 -8.48
C GLU A 255 -12.99 30.37 -7.74
N GLU A 256 -11.68 30.50 -7.98
CA GLU A 256 -10.85 31.61 -7.52
C GLU A 256 -9.83 31.97 -8.60
N GLY A 257 -10.16 32.94 -9.44
CA GLY A 257 -9.31 33.37 -10.57
C GLY A 257 -9.07 32.24 -11.58
N GLU A 258 -7.80 31.85 -11.73
CA GLU A 258 -7.36 30.77 -12.62
C GLU A 258 -7.33 29.38 -11.96
N GLU A 259 -7.81 29.25 -10.72
CA GLU A 259 -7.86 28.01 -9.95
C GLU A 259 -9.30 27.63 -9.56
N PHE A 260 -9.51 26.35 -9.32
CA PHE A 260 -10.57 25.83 -8.48
C PHE A 260 -10.02 25.54 -7.10
N ILE A 261 -10.70 25.99 -6.05
CA ILE A 261 -10.48 25.58 -4.66
C ILE A 261 -11.46 24.46 -4.36
N VAL A 262 -10.95 23.28 -3.99
CA VAL A 262 -11.77 22.14 -3.59
C VAL A 262 -11.70 21.99 -2.08
N SER A 263 -12.83 22.17 -1.39
CA SER A 263 -12.95 22.02 0.06
C SER A 263 -13.51 20.64 0.43
N LEU A 264 -12.69 19.81 1.08
CA LEU A 264 -13.01 18.44 1.46
C LEU A 264 -13.92 18.38 2.71
N ASN A 265 -15.07 17.72 2.56
CA ASN A 265 -15.95 17.38 3.66
C ASN A 265 -15.59 16.01 4.25
N VAL A 266 -14.39 15.93 4.83
CA VAL A 266 -13.87 14.72 5.48
C VAL A 266 -14.56 14.50 6.83
N ALA A 267 -15.07 13.29 7.06
CA ALA A 267 -15.67 12.89 8.34
C ALA A 267 -14.65 12.11 9.19
N LYS A 268 -14.74 12.24 10.53
CA LYS A 268 -14.01 11.36 11.45
C LYS A 268 -14.59 9.95 11.40
N GLY A 269 -13.72 8.95 11.35
CA GLY A 269 -14.07 7.53 11.18
C GLY A 269 -14.11 7.08 9.72
N GLU A 270 -14.07 8.01 8.76
CA GLU A 270 -14.04 7.68 7.34
C GLU A 270 -12.78 6.89 6.97
N LEU A 271 -12.95 5.85 6.16
CA LEU A 271 -11.85 5.09 5.61
C LEU A 271 -11.23 5.82 4.42
N VAL A 272 -9.92 5.98 4.43
CA VAL A 272 -9.16 6.62 3.36
C VAL A 272 -8.18 5.62 2.78
N ARG A 273 -8.30 5.37 1.47
CA ARG A 273 -7.35 4.56 0.72
C ARG A 273 -6.41 5.47 -0.08
N THR A 274 -5.12 5.45 0.29
CA THR A 274 -4.05 6.18 -0.42
C THR A 274 -3.15 5.14 -1.09
N GLY A 275 -3.46 4.83 -2.34
CA GLY A 275 -2.74 3.79 -3.10
C GLY A 275 -2.92 2.39 -2.47
N PRO A 276 -1.84 1.70 -2.08
CA PRO A 276 -1.91 0.39 -1.45
C PRO A 276 -2.39 0.44 0.01
N LEU A 277 -2.23 1.59 0.69
CA LEU A 277 -2.48 1.75 2.11
C LEU A 277 -3.94 2.15 2.37
N LEU A 278 -4.52 1.54 3.41
CA LEU A 278 -5.81 1.88 3.99
C LEU A 278 -5.60 2.40 5.40
N GLY A 279 -6.21 3.54 5.73
CA GLY A 279 -6.19 4.14 7.06
C GLY A 279 -7.54 4.77 7.41
N GLN A 280 -7.65 5.31 8.63
CA GLN A 280 -8.88 5.94 9.13
C GLN A 280 -8.65 7.40 9.51
N VAL A 281 -9.62 8.26 9.24
CA VAL A 281 -9.57 9.66 9.70
C VAL A 281 -9.86 9.73 11.20
N ILE A 282 -8.82 9.89 12.00
CA ILE A 282 -8.92 9.93 13.47
C ILE A 282 -9.22 11.33 14.03
N LYS A 283 -8.89 12.38 13.27
CA LYS A 283 -9.05 13.79 13.67
C LYS A 283 -9.41 14.67 12.46
N THR A 284 -10.29 15.64 12.68
CA THR A 284 -10.67 16.66 11.70
C THR A 284 -10.72 18.02 12.40
N ASP A 285 -9.93 18.97 11.93
CA ASP A 285 -9.94 20.38 12.36
C ASP A 285 -10.57 21.26 11.26
N GLU A 286 -10.52 22.59 11.38
CA GLU A 286 -11.04 23.50 10.34
C GLU A 286 -10.21 23.48 9.05
N GLN A 287 -8.89 23.39 9.17
CA GLN A 287 -7.95 23.49 8.03
C GLN A 287 -7.32 22.15 7.63
N THR A 288 -7.26 21.17 8.54
CA THR A 288 -6.57 19.89 8.31
C THR A 288 -7.37 18.70 8.84
N PHE A 289 -6.98 17.50 8.41
CA PHE A 289 -7.42 16.24 8.99
C PHE A 289 -6.23 15.29 9.12
N THR A 290 -6.35 14.28 9.99
CA THR A 290 -5.28 13.30 10.25
C THR A 290 -5.80 11.90 9.99
N ILE A 291 -5.08 11.16 9.15
CA ILE A 291 -5.29 9.74 8.84
C ILE A 291 -4.32 8.91 9.68
N ASP A 292 -4.78 7.82 10.28
CA ASP A 292 -3.95 6.79 10.91
C ASP A 292 -3.91 5.55 10.00
N PHE A 293 -2.74 5.25 9.45
CA PHE A 293 -2.45 4.07 8.61
C PHE A 293 -1.93 2.87 9.43
N GLY A 294 -1.69 3.06 10.73
CA GLY A 294 -1.25 2.00 11.65
C GLY A 294 -2.38 1.06 12.07
N LEU A 295 -3.64 1.48 11.91
CA LEU A 295 -4.81 0.65 12.20
C LEU A 295 -4.93 -0.48 11.17
N PRO A 296 -4.87 -1.77 11.58
CA PRO A 296 -5.17 -2.87 10.68
C PRO A 296 -6.57 -2.70 10.08
N PHE A 297 -6.69 -2.94 8.78
CA PHE A 297 -7.94 -2.76 8.01
C PHE A 297 -8.59 -1.36 8.13
N GLY A 298 -7.85 -0.33 8.54
CA GLY A 298 -8.41 0.99 8.83
C GLY A 298 -9.28 1.02 10.10
N GLY A 299 -9.07 0.08 11.03
CA GLY A 299 -9.82 0.00 12.30
C GLY A 299 -11.17 -0.68 12.21
N GLU A 300 -11.57 -1.15 11.02
CA GLU A 300 -12.80 -1.93 10.81
C GLU A 300 -12.60 -3.42 11.06
N THR A 301 -13.69 -4.10 11.43
CA THR A 301 -13.77 -5.57 11.40
C THR A 301 -14.17 -6.01 10.00
N LEU A 302 -13.40 -6.91 9.39
CA LEU A 302 -13.74 -7.54 8.12
C LEU A 302 -14.46 -8.87 8.32
N TYR A 303 -15.58 -9.06 7.63
CA TYR A 303 -16.33 -10.30 7.60
C TYR A 303 -15.93 -11.06 6.33
N CYS A 304 -15.10 -12.08 6.49
CA CYS A 304 -14.47 -12.80 5.39
C CYS A 304 -15.02 -14.21 5.24
N GLU A 305 -15.35 -14.62 4.03
CA GLU A 305 -15.54 -16.02 3.68
C GLU A 305 -14.24 -16.55 3.04
N VAL A 306 -13.59 -17.54 3.67
CA VAL A 306 -12.31 -18.10 3.22
C VAL A 306 -12.50 -19.56 2.82
N THR A 307 -11.93 -19.96 1.68
CA THR A 307 -11.99 -21.35 1.17
C THR A 307 -10.57 -21.91 0.98
N PRO A 308 -10.03 -22.63 1.98
CA PRO A 308 -8.75 -23.33 1.84
C PRO A 308 -8.87 -24.54 0.90
N ARG A 309 -7.86 -24.81 0.08
CA ARG A 309 -7.78 -26.01 -0.77
C ARG A 309 -6.33 -26.52 -0.86
N ALA A 310 -6.19 -27.85 -0.89
CA ALA A 310 -4.93 -28.51 -1.20
C ALA A 310 -4.67 -28.48 -2.73
N VAL A 311 -3.45 -28.11 -3.14
CA VAL A 311 -2.99 -28.10 -4.53
C VAL A 311 -1.83 -29.05 -4.74
N SER A 312 -1.71 -29.60 -5.95
CA SER A 312 -0.52 -30.38 -6.35
C SER A 312 0.68 -29.47 -6.59
N GLY A 313 1.89 -30.03 -6.65
CA GLY A 313 3.10 -29.27 -7.01
C GLY A 313 3.02 -28.66 -8.41
N GLU A 314 2.45 -29.38 -9.38
CA GLU A 314 2.25 -28.88 -10.75
C GLU A 314 1.26 -27.69 -10.79
N GLU A 315 0.14 -27.78 -10.05
CA GLU A 315 -0.80 -26.68 -9.93
C GLU A 315 -0.18 -25.47 -9.23
N LEU A 316 0.65 -25.70 -8.20
CA LEU A 316 1.42 -24.65 -7.53
C LEU A 316 2.39 -23.93 -8.49
N GLU A 317 3.08 -24.66 -9.36
CA GLU A 317 3.94 -24.07 -10.40
C GLU A 317 3.15 -23.28 -11.46
N ILE A 318 1.91 -23.70 -11.76
CA ILE A 318 1.01 -22.96 -12.66
C ILE A 318 0.55 -21.66 -11.99
N LEU A 319 0.15 -21.73 -10.71
CA LEU A 319 -0.21 -20.55 -9.93
C LEU A 319 0.97 -19.58 -9.81
N ALA A 320 2.17 -20.06 -9.46
CA ALA A 320 3.37 -19.25 -9.35
C ALA A 320 3.80 -18.59 -10.67
N ARG A 321 3.62 -19.26 -11.83
CA ARG A 321 3.91 -18.67 -13.15
C ARG A 321 2.86 -17.66 -13.61
N ASN A 322 1.59 -17.92 -13.32
CA ASN A 322 0.48 -17.05 -13.71
C ASN A 322 0.28 -15.88 -12.72
N ARG A 323 0.85 -15.97 -11.52
CA ARG A 323 1.06 -14.84 -10.62
C ARG A 323 2.03 -13.90 -11.29
N LYS A 324 1.48 -12.89 -11.98
CA LYS A 324 2.25 -11.69 -12.33
C LYS A 324 2.80 -11.14 -11.01
N PRO A 325 4.13 -11.16 -10.78
CA PRO A 325 4.65 -10.73 -9.48
C PRO A 325 4.23 -9.28 -9.24
N SER A 326 3.84 -8.96 -8.00
CA SER A 326 3.91 -7.56 -7.56
C SER A 326 5.36 -7.08 -7.66
N HIS A 327 6.30 -7.96 -7.32
CA HIS A 327 7.75 -7.76 -7.29
C HIS A 327 8.49 -8.77 -8.19
N GLU A 328 9.07 -8.34 -9.33
CA GLU A 328 10.13 -9.15 -9.96
C GLU A 328 11.41 -9.03 -9.14
N THR A 329 11.81 -10.14 -8.51
CA THR A 329 12.96 -10.20 -7.61
C THR A 329 14.25 -10.45 -8.37
N SER A 330 15.02 -9.38 -8.59
CA SER A 330 16.48 -9.51 -8.51
C SER A 330 16.83 -9.52 -7.02
N ALA A 331 17.44 -10.61 -6.54
CA ALA A 331 17.88 -10.67 -5.15
C ALA A 331 18.92 -9.57 -4.83
N GLU A 332 19.10 -9.31 -3.54
CA GLU A 332 20.08 -8.37 -2.95
C GLU A 332 19.67 -6.88 -2.95
N SER A 333 18.58 -6.54 -2.24
CA SER A 333 18.40 -5.27 -1.49
C SER A 333 17.23 -5.40 -0.51
N ALA A 334 17.49 -5.25 0.80
CA ALA A 334 16.47 -5.38 1.85
C ALA A 334 15.63 -4.11 1.94
N SER A 335 14.45 -4.12 1.28
CA SER A 335 13.73 -2.90 0.90
C SER A 335 13.38 -1.95 2.06
N SER A 336 14.23 -0.94 2.25
CA SER A 336 13.99 0.19 3.15
C SER A 336 12.94 1.17 2.57
N ALA A 337 12.61 2.24 3.28
CA ALA A 337 11.91 3.39 2.69
C ALA A 337 12.88 4.19 1.80
N ILE A 338 12.39 4.99 0.85
CA ILE A 338 13.27 5.86 0.06
C ILE A 338 14.00 6.83 0.99
N ILE A 339 15.32 6.68 1.09
CA ILE A 339 16.19 7.58 1.85
C ILE A 339 16.36 8.85 1.04
N TRP A 340 15.60 9.88 1.41
CA TRP A 340 15.67 11.20 0.80
C TRP A 340 16.92 11.94 1.27
N GLN A 341 17.73 12.37 0.32
CA GLN A 341 18.82 13.31 0.55
C GLN A 341 18.28 14.68 0.95
N LYS A 342 19.10 15.44 1.67
CA LYS A 342 18.71 16.73 2.24
C LYS A 342 18.67 17.85 1.20
N ASP A 343 19.67 17.88 0.33
CA ASP A 343 19.88 18.94 -0.66
C ASP A 343 20.61 18.40 -1.90
N LEU A 344 20.70 19.23 -2.95
CA LEU A 344 21.25 18.81 -4.23
C LEU A 344 22.75 18.52 -4.16
N ASP A 345 23.50 19.25 -3.34
CA ASP A 345 24.95 19.06 -3.23
C ASP A 345 25.26 17.78 -2.43
N SER A 346 24.51 17.49 -1.36
CA SER A 346 24.61 16.21 -0.62
C SER A 346 24.26 15.02 -1.51
N ALA A 347 23.19 15.14 -2.32
CA ALA A 347 22.75 14.08 -3.21
C ALA A 347 23.74 13.78 -4.35
N MET A 348 24.34 14.82 -4.92
CA MET A 348 25.37 14.70 -5.96
C MET A 348 26.67 14.09 -5.40
N ALA A 349 27.07 14.48 -4.19
CA ALA A 349 28.23 13.90 -3.51
C ALA A 349 28.02 12.41 -3.18
N GLU A 350 26.85 12.04 -2.67
CA GLU A 350 26.53 10.65 -2.36
C GLU A 350 26.39 9.79 -3.63
N ALA A 351 25.80 10.34 -4.70
CA ALA A 351 25.69 9.66 -6.00
C ALA A 351 27.07 9.29 -6.57
N GLY A 352 28.03 10.22 -6.53
CA GLY A 352 29.42 9.97 -6.95
C GLY A 352 30.18 9.01 -6.02
N LYS A 353 29.94 9.07 -4.71
CA LYS A 353 30.55 8.17 -3.71
C LYS A 353 30.06 6.72 -3.87
N GLU A 354 28.76 6.54 -3.98
CA GLU A 354 28.10 5.22 -4.10
C GLU A 354 28.11 4.67 -5.53
N LYS A 355 28.50 5.48 -6.53
CA LYS A 355 28.44 5.17 -7.98
C LYS A 355 27.04 4.76 -8.43
N LYS A 356 26.06 5.51 -7.94
CA LYS A 356 24.62 5.34 -8.20
C LYS A 356 24.10 6.56 -8.97
N PRO A 357 23.21 6.39 -9.97
CA PRO A 357 22.56 7.53 -10.61
C PRO A 357 21.66 8.26 -9.60
N LEU A 358 21.41 9.56 -9.82
CA LEU A 358 20.55 10.39 -8.95
C LEU A 358 19.18 10.60 -9.59
N VAL A 359 18.12 10.41 -8.79
CA VAL A 359 16.73 10.74 -9.10
C VAL A 359 16.31 11.94 -8.28
N LEU A 360 16.10 13.07 -8.94
CA LEU A 360 15.58 14.30 -8.35
C LEU A 360 14.11 14.46 -8.69
N VAL A 361 13.25 14.52 -7.68
CA VAL A 361 11.80 14.77 -7.81
C VAL A 361 11.49 16.20 -7.37
N LEU A 362 11.19 17.08 -8.32
CA LEU A 362 10.68 18.42 -8.05
C LEU A 362 9.16 18.36 -7.86
N TYR A 363 8.68 18.84 -6.71
CA TYR A 363 7.28 18.77 -6.30
C TYR A 363 6.81 20.11 -5.71
N ALA A 364 5.50 20.20 -5.44
CA ALA A 364 4.87 21.28 -4.69
C ALA A 364 3.80 20.67 -3.76
N ASP A 365 3.52 21.29 -2.61
CA ASP A 365 2.61 20.73 -1.60
C ASP A 365 1.13 20.69 -2.04
N TRP A 366 0.78 21.45 -3.08
CA TRP A 366 -0.57 21.48 -3.68
C TRP A 366 -0.74 20.51 -4.86
N CYS A 367 0.32 19.81 -5.25
CA CYS A 367 0.37 19.01 -6.47
C CYS A 367 -0.24 17.60 -6.28
N GLN A 368 -1.53 17.44 -6.61
CA GLN A 368 -2.22 16.14 -6.55
C GLN A 368 -1.51 15.01 -7.32
N TRP A 369 -0.84 15.33 -8.44
CA TRP A 369 -0.05 14.36 -9.21
C TRP A 369 1.27 13.97 -8.53
N CYS A 370 1.79 14.84 -7.66
CA CYS A 370 2.95 14.58 -6.82
C CYS A 370 2.54 13.70 -5.64
N ASP A 371 1.39 13.97 -5.01
CA ASP A 371 0.80 13.06 -4.02
C ASP A 371 0.55 11.67 -4.61
N LYS A 372 0.09 11.61 -5.88
CA LYS A 372 -0.05 10.35 -6.62
C LYS A 372 1.30 9.68 -6.88
N LEU A 373 2.34 10.45 -7.23
CA LEU A 373 3.70 9.93 -7.39
C LEU A 373 4.23 9.35 -6.06
N PHE A 374 4.20 10.13 -4.97
CA PHE A 374 4.72 9.74 -3.66
C PHE A 374 3.89 8.67 -2.95
N GLY A 375 2.56 8.63 -3.17
CA GLY A 375 1.63 7.72 -2.49
C GLY A 375 1.19 6.49 -3.28
N GLN A 376 1.39 6.46 -4.62
CA GLN A 376 0.97 5.33 -5.47
C GLN A 376 2.08 4.78 -6.37
N VAL A 377 3.05 5.61 -6.78
CA VAL A 377 4.07 5.22 -7.78
C VAL A 377 5.39 4.86 -7.12
N LEU A 378 5.95 5.70 -6.24
CA LEU A 378 7.20 5.38 -5.53
C LEU A 378 7.05 4.23 -4.52
N PRO A 379 5.92 4.08 -3.79
CA PRO A 379 5.68 2.90 -2.95
C PRO A 379 5.33 1.65 -3.75
N ASP A 380 5.09 1.76 -5.07
CA ASP A 380 4.83 0.59 -5.90
C ASP A 380 6.07 -0.32 -5.88
N ALA A 381 5.78 -1.61 -5.68
CA ALA A 381 6.71 -2.71 -5.68
C ALA A 381 7.85 -2.63 -6.72
N ARG A 382 7.51 -2.22 -7.96
CA ARG A 382 8.45 -2.05 -9.07
C ARG A 382 9.53 -1.01 -8.81
N ILE A 383 9.14 0.12 -8.22
CA ILE A 383 10.07 1.18 -7.86
C ILE A 383 10.86 0.78 -6.61
N ARG A 384 10.20 0.20 -5.59
CA ARG A 384 10.88 -0.28 -4.37
C ARG A 384 11.97 -1.32 -4.64
N ASN A 385 11.77 -2.23 -5.61
CA ASN A 385 12.77 -3.24 -6.01
C ASN A 385 14.02 -2.67 -6.72
N ILE A 386 13.97 -1.41 -7.15
CA ILE A 386 15.08 -0.76 -7.83
C ILE A 386 15.59 0.48 -7.10
N GLN A 387 14.86 1.01 -6.11
CA GLN A 387 15.14 2.29 -5.46
C GLN A 387 16.57 2.38 -4.91
N GLU A 388 17.11 1.32 -4.30
CA GLU A 388 18.43 1.32 -3.65
C GLU A 388 19.60 1.38 -4.65
N ARG A 389 19.31 1.23 -5.95
CA ARG A 389 20.27 1.40 -7.06
C ARG A 389 20.48 2.88 -7.41
N TYR A 390 19.68 3.78 -6.84
CA TYR A 390 19.72 5.22 -7.07
C TYR A 390 19.89 5.98 -5.77
N VAL A 391 20.44 7.20 -5.86
CA VAL A 391 20.28 8.21 -4.81
C VAL A 391 18.99 8.98 -5.10
N TRP A 392 18.20 9.26 -4.06
CA TRP A 392 16.92 9.95 -4.20
C TRP A 392 16.93 11.31 -3.50
N LEU A 393 16.40 12.31 -4.17
CA LEU A 393 16.22 13.65 -3.64
C LEU A 393 14.84 14.16 -4.04
N LYS A 394 14.14 14.83 -3.13
CA LYS A 394 12.94 15.60 -3.46
C LYS A 394 13.12 17.04 -3.01
N ILE A 395 12.79 17.98 -3.88
CA ILE A 395 12.86 19.42 -3.60
C ILE A 395 11.49 20.04 -3.86
N ASN A 396 11.02 20.86 -2.92
CA ASN A 396 9.84 21.67 -3.12
C ASN A 396 10.20 22.92 -3.90
N SER A 397 10.25 22.82 -5.23
CA SER A 397 10.71 23.91 -6.09
C SER A 397 9.70 25.06 -6.22
N ASP A 398 8.48 24.92 -5.68
CA ASP A 398 7.54 26.03 -5.51
C ASP A 398 8.05 27.01 -4.42
N GLN A 399 8.70 26.47 -3.38
CA GLN A 399 9.40 27.23 -2.35
C GLN A 399 10.85 27.58 -2.76
N GLU A 400 11.54 26.67 -3.45
CA GLU A 400 12.93 26.84 -3.91
C GLU A 400 13.03 27.25 -5.39
N LYS A 401 12.70 28.52 -5.68
CA LYS A 401 12.67 29.07 -7.04
C LYS A 401 13.99 28.97 -7.81
N GLU A 402 15.13 29.04 -7.12
CA GLU A 402 16.45 28.86 -7.76
C GLU A 402 16.59 27.46 -8.39
N ILE A 403 15.98 26.44 -7.79
CA ILE A 403 15.95 25.07 -8.32
C ILE A 403 14.94 24.96 -9.48
N TYR A 404 13.78 25.62 -9.37
CA TYR A 404 12.79 25.71 -10.45
C TYR A 404 13.40 26.29 -11.74
N ASP A 405 14.09 27.43 -11.61
CA ASP A 405 14.74 28.13 -12.72
C ASP A 405 15.95 27.35 -13.25
N ARG A 406 16.81 26.83 -12.37
CA ARG A 406 18.03 26.05 -12.73
C ARG A 406 17.73 24.84 -13.62
N PHE A 407 16.57 24.21 -13.45
CA PHE A 407 16.18 23.04 -14.24
C PHE A 407 15.16 23.34 -15.34
N GLU A 408 14.85 24.61 -15.59
CA GLU A 408 13.84 25.08 -16.55
C GLU A 408 12.52 24.31 -16.36
N GLN A 409 12.01 24.30 -15.14
CA GLN A 409 10.83 23.52 -14.80
C GLN A 409 9.57 24.09 -15.45
N LYS A 410 8.70 23.19 -15.94
CA LYS A 410 7.46 23.54 -16.68
C LYS A 410 6.17 22.97 -16.07
N GLY A 411 6.27 22.28 -14.94
CA GLY A 411 5.14 21.62 -14.29
C GLY A 411 5.59 20.62 -13.23
N TYR A 412 4.60 19.98 -12.59
CA TYR A 412 4.78 19.08 -11.46
C TYR A 412 4.00 17.75 -11.64
N PRO A 413 4.51 16.61 -11.13
CA PRO A 413 5.90 16.43 -10.67
C PRO A 413 6.88 16.61 -11.84
N ASN A 414 8.14 16.89 -11.52
CA ASN A 414 9.23 16.86 -12.49
C ASN A 414 10.30 15.89 -12.00
N ILE A 415 10.65 14.88 -12.79
CA ILE A 415 11.64 13.87 -12.41
C ILE A 415 12.86 14.03 -13.29
N ILE A 416 14.00 14.35 -12.67
CA ILE A 416 15.26 14.61 -13.34
C ILE A 416 16.23 13.49 -12.98
N LEU A 417 16.78 12.86 -14.01
CA LEU A 417 17.65 11.70 -13.92
C LEU A 417 19.08 12.12 -14.28
N PHE A 418 20.02 11.91 -13.36
CA PHE A 418 21.45 12.15 -13.56
C PHE A 418 22.20 10.82 -13.55
N ASP A 419 23.28 10.70 -14.32
CA ASP A 419 24.22 9.59 -14.21
C ASP A 419 25.09 9.72 -12.95
N GLU A 420 25.91 8.70 -12.64
CA GLU A 420 26.81 8.68 -11.48
C GLU A 420 27.90 9.76 -11.50
N SER A 421 28.09 10.46 -12.64
CA SER A 421 29.00 11.62 -12.74
C SER A 421 28.30 12.95 -12.44
N GLY A 422 26.99 12.92 -12.14
CA GLY A 422 26.17 14.11 -11.89
C GLY A 422 25.71 14.82 -13.17
N ARG A 423 25.87 14.20 -14.34
CA ARG A 423 25.40 14.76 -15.61
C ARG A 423 23.96 14.37 -15.85
N GLN A 424 23.09 15.36 -16.12
CA GLN A 424 21.68 15.14 -16.42
C GLN A 424 21.51 14.33 -17.72
N GLN A 425 20.86 13.17 -17.64
CA GLN A 425 20.54 12.32 -18.79
C GLN A 425 19.12 12.58 -19.31
N LYS A 426 18.16 12.79 -18.41
CA LYS A 426 16.74 12.93 -18.80
C LYS A 426 15.98 13.84 -17.85
N LYS A 427 15.02 14.59 -18.40
CA LYS A 427 13.97 15.31 -17.66
C LYS A 427 12.62 14.73 -18.07
N ILE A 428 11.82 14.31 -17.09
CA ILE A 428 10.47 13.78 -17.24
C ILE A 428 9.53 14.81 -16.64
N GLU A 429 8.59 15.30 -17.45
CA GLU A 429 7.68 16.38 -17.06
C GLU A 429 6.26 15.82 -16.89
N GLY A 430 5.66 16.03 -15.72
CA GLY A 430 4.31 15.55 -15.41
C GLY A 430 4.26 14.17 -14.74
N PHE A 431 3.05 13.68 -14.51
CA PHE A 431 2.82 12.39 -13.86
C PHE A 431 3.27 11.22 -14.74
N LEU A 432 4.00 10.29 -14.14
CA LEU A 432 4.40 9.02 -14.74
C LEU A 432 3.94 7.87 -13.82
N ASP A 433 3.29 6.85 -14.38
CA ASP A 433 2.92 5.66 -13.60
C ASP A 433 4.13 4.76 -13.30
N SER A 434 3.98 3.79 -12.41
CA SER A 434 5.07 2.93 -11.95
C SER A 434 5.58 1.90 -12.98
N VAL A 435 4.87 1.60 -14.07
CA VAL A 435 5.45 0.89 -15.24
C VAL A 435 6.41 1.82 -15.96
N ALA A 436 5.94 3.02 -16.29
CA ALA A 436 6.68 3.95 -17.12
C ALA A 436 7.91 4.50 -16.37
N LEU A 437 7.80 4.78 -15.07
CA LEU A 437 8.92 5.22 -14.24
C LEU A 437 9.97 4.12 -14.03
N GLU A 438 9.55 2.88 -13.77
CA GLU A 438 10.47 1.73 -13.70
C GLU A 438 11.28 1.59 -14.99
N ASN A 439 10.63 1.69 -16.15
CA ASN A 439 11.29 1.59 -17.45
C ASN A 439 12.31 2.71 -17.70
N GLU A 440 12.03 3.94 -17.25
CA GLU A 440 12.97 5.06 -17.39
C GLU A 440 14.17 4.94 -16.45
N LEU A 441 13.94 4.52 -15.20
CA LEU A 441 14.99 4.24 -14.25
C LEU A 441 15.90 3.10 -14.75
N LEU A 442 15.32 1.98 -15.20
CA LEU A 442 16.10 0.83 -15.68
C LEU A 442 16.95 1.12 -16.93
N LYS A 443 16.56 2.06 -17.80
CA LYS A 443 17.41 2.50 -18.94
C LYS A 443 18.72 3.11 -18.43
N LEU A 444 18.61 4.00 -17.44
CA LEU A 444 19.73 4.72 -16.81
C LEU A 444 20.80 3.78 -16.24
N VAL A 445 20.40 2.58 -15.79
CA VAL A 445 21.31 1.54 -15.27
C VAL A 445 21.76 0.55 -16.34
N ARG A 446 20.95 0.28 -17.37
CA ARG A 446 21.32 -0.66 -18.46
C ARG A 446 22.41 -0.11 -19.37
N ASP A 447 22.45 1.20 -19.62
CA ASP A 447 23.47 1.79 -20.50
C ASP A 447 24.90 1.65 -19.94
N LYS A 448 25.05 1.47 -18.62
CA LYS A 448 26.32 1.15 -17.92
C LYS A 448 26.92 -0.22 -18.29
N ASN A 449 26.11 -1.17 -18.76
CA ASN A 449 26.57 -2.50 -19.18
C ASN A 449 26.93 -2.56 -20.68
N ARG A 450 27.01 -1.40 -21.36
CA ARG A 450 27.23 -1.30 -22.81
C ARG A 450 28.37 -0.35 -23.21
N SER A 451 29.04 0.24 -22.22
CA SER A 451 30.13 1.23 -22.34
C SER A 451 31.45 0.68 -21.83
#